data_AF-A0A540L9G5-F1
#
_entry.id   AF-A0A540L9G5-F1
#
_cell.length_a   1.000
_cell.length_b   1.000
_cell.length_c   1.000
_cell.angle_alpha   90.00
_cell.angle_beta   90.00
_cell.angle_gamma   90.00
#
_symmetry.space_group_name_H-M   'P 1'
#
loop_
_entity.id
_entity.type
_entity.pdbx_description
1 polymer ?
#
loop_
_entity_poly.entity_id
_entity_poly.type
_entity_poly.pdbx_seq_one_letter_code
_entity_poly.pdbx_strand_id
1 'polypeptide(L)'
;MLKGLAFGPITQVMSYSRYVVNGRRFCTRASEKTTQDSGVYLEAETSVNGTEEIKKVLYYGVIQEILVMDYYTFRVPIFKCDWANTSNGIKVDDGFTLVNLHRLNQFQNDQFILASHAKQVFYSRESETSDWYVVLKAPPKGFHDLGKFDEDAYMSYAPLDVYKLDDCVGDEDEGYVRADCEAIPV
;
A
#
# COMPACT_ATOMS: atom_id res chain seq x y z
N MET A 1 -12.59 21.29 13.57
CA MET A 1 -11.34 20.63 13.15
C MET A 1 -10.14 21.06 14.00
N LEU A 2 -9.75 22.35 14.02
CA LEU A 2 -8.56 22.81 14.78
C LEU A 2 -8.54 22.42 16.27
N LYS A 3 -9.68 22.51 16.96
CA LYS A 3 -9.77 22.13 18.37
C LYS A 3 -9.36 20.68 18.64
N GLY A 4 -9.73 19.74 17.75
CA GLY A 4 -9.39 18.32 17.90
C GLY A 4 -7.89 18.07 17.76
N LEU A 5 -7.23 18.72 16.80
CA LEU A 5 -5.78 18.62 16.63
C LEU A 5 -5.02 19.11 17.87
N ALA A 6 -5.51 20.16 18.54
CA ALA A 6 -4.89 20.71 19.76
C ALA A 6 -5.01 19.79 20.98
N PHE A 7 -6.06 18.97 21.08
CA PHE A 7 -6.21 17.98 22.15
C PHE A 7 -5.38 16.71 21.93
N GLY A 8 -4.89 16.51 20.70
CA GLY A 8 -4.21 15.29 20.31
C GLY A 8 -5.17 14.12 20.06
N PRO A 9 -4.65 13.03 19.48
CA PRO A 9 -5.42 11.81 19.29
C PRO A 9 -5.66 11.10 20.63
N ILE A 10 -6.68 10.26 20.67
CA ILE A 10 -6.85 9.26 21.73
C ILE A 10 -5.57 8.40 21.76
N THR A 11 -5.13 8.01 22.95
CA THR A 11 -3.87 7.25 23.16
C THR A 11 -3.92 5.83 22.58
N GLN A 12 -5.10 5.36 22.16
CA GLN A 12 -5.29 4.08 21.49
C GLN A 12 -5.21 4.29 19.97
N VAL A 13 -4.33 3.54 19.32
CA VAL A 13 -4.23 3.50 17.86
C VAL A 13 -4.85 2.21 17.34
N MET A 14 -5.62 2.30 16.25
CA MET A 14 -6.11 1.12 15.53
C MET A 14 -5.13 0.79 14.41
N SER A 15 -4.70 -0.47 14.32
CA SER A 15 -3.87 -0.96 13.23
C SER A 15 -4.67 -1.85 12.27
N TYR A 16 -4.30 -1.83 10.99
CA TYR A 16 -4.96 -2.60 9.95
C TYR A 16 -3.95 -3.30 9.04
N SER A 17 -4.29 -4.49 8.57
CA SER A 17 -3.53 -5.21 7.54
C SER A 17 -3.80 -4.69 6.13
N ARG A 18 -5.01 -4.13 5.91
CA ARG A 18 -5.47 -3.58 4.63
C ARG A 18 -6.31 -2.33 4.85
N TYR A 19 -6.25 -1.40 3.90
CA TYR A 19 -7.03 -0.17 3.95
C TYR A 19 -7.40 0.30 2.55
N VAL A 20 -8.63 0.77 2.37
CA VAL A 20 -9.10 1.34 1.10
C VAL A 20 -9.20 2.84 1.27
N VAL A 21 -8.44 3.56 0.45
CA VAL A 21 -8.47 5.03 0.39
C VAL A 21 -8.43 5.43 -1.07
N ASN A 22 -9.21 6.45 -1.43
CA ASN A 22 -9.28 6.90 -2.81
C ASN A 22 -9.51 5.70 -3.77
N GLY A 23 -10.47 4.80 -3.52
CA GLY A 23 -10.77 3.69 -4.43
C GLY A 23 -9.59 2.75 -4.75
N ARG A 24 -8.53 2.77 -3.95
CA ARG A 24 -7.35 1.91 -4.06
C ARG A 24 -7.22 1.10 -2.78
N ARG A 25 -6.96 -0.19 -2.92
CA ARG A 25 -6.69 -1.09 -1.80
C ARG A 25 -5.19 -1.09 -1.55
N PHE A 26 -4.80 -0.82 -0.31
CA PHE A 26 -3.43 -0.91 0.17
C PHE A 26 -3.34 -2.01 1.23
N CYS A 27 -2.20 -2.67 1.32
CA CYS A 27 -1.93 -3.62 2.40
C CYS A 27 -0.56 -3.42 3.02
N THR A 28 -0.36 -3.95 4.24
CA THR A 28 0.98 -4.05 4.80
C THR A 28 1.78 -5.11 4.04
N ARG A 29 3.11 -4.96 4.01
CA ARG A 29 4.02 -5.94 3.41
C ARG A 29 3.81 -7.35 3.95
N ALA A 30 3.61 -7.48 5.27
CA ALA A 30 3.37 -8.77 5.91
C ALA A 30 2.05 -9.44 5.47
N SER A 31 1.09 -8.65 4.98
CA SER A 31 -0.22 -9.13 4.52
C SER A 31 -0.26 -9.34 3.01
N GLU A 32 0.82 -9.01 2.31
CA GLU A 32 0.99 -9.15 0.88
C GLU A 32 1.17 -10.63 0.56
N LYS A 33 0.18 -11.21 -0.14
CA LYS A 33 0.21 -12.62 -0.55
C LYS A 33 0.39 -12.70 -2.07
N THR A 34 -0.72 -12.54 -2.78
CA THR A 34 -0.79 -12.61 -4.25
C THR A 34 -0.90 -11.23 -4.90
N THR A 35 -1.47 -10.27 -4.17
CA THR A 35 -1.68 -8.88 -4.63
C THR A 35 -0.50 -8.02 -4.18
N GLN A 36 0.19 -7.33 -5.08
CA GLN A 36 1.30 -6.42 -4.76
C GLN A 36 0.83 -5.03 -4.26
N ASP A 37 -0.09 -5.01 -3.29
CA ASP A 37 -0.79 -3.80 -2.84
C ASP A 37 -0.05 -3.01 -1.74
N SER A 38 1.18 -3.41 -1.37
CA SER A 38 1.97 -2.71 -0.35
C SER A 38 2.84 -1.57 -0.89
N GLY A 39 3.01 -1.49 -2.20
CA GLY A 39 3.83 -0.47 -2.83
C GLY A 39 3.16 0.90 -2.88
N VAL A 40 3.90 1.93 -2.46
CA VAL A 40 3.41 3.30 -2.41
C VAL A 40 4.45 4.28 -2.94
N TYR A 41 3.98 5.36 -3.57
CA TYR A 41 4.79 6.53 -3.83
C TYR A 41 4.09 7.82 -3.40
N LEU A 42 4.91 8.82 -3.08
CA LEU A 42 4.50 10.17 -2.72
C LEU A 42 5.18 11.16 -3.66
N GLU A 43 4.42 12.15 -4.13
CA GLU A 43 4.94 13.30 -4.85
C GLU A 43 4.92 14.49 -3.90
N ALA A 44 6.10 14.99 -3.56
CA ALA A 44 6.28 16.14 -2.69
C ALA A 44 6.88 17.30 -3.48
N GLU A 45 6.51 18.52 -3.09
CA GLU A 45 7.03 19.75 -3.65
C GLU A 45 7.97 20.39 -2.63
N THR A 46 9.17 20.76 -3.05
CA THR A 46 10.19 21.39 -2.20
C THR A 46 10.75 22.63 -2.87
N SER A 47 10.95 23.69 -2.10
CA SER A 47 11.65 24.90 -2.55
C SER A 47 13.15 24.67 -2.47
N VAL A 48 13.88 24.95 -3.54
CA VAL A 48 15.34 24.82 -3.54
C VAL A 48 15.96 26.08 -2.92
N ASN A 49 16.58 25.96 -1.75
CA ASN A 49 17.46 27.00 -1.18
C ASN A 49 16.89 28.43 -1.14
N GLY A 50 15.59 28.59 -0.87
CA GLY A 50 14.95 29.90 -0.77
C GLY A 50 14.71 30.62 -2.11
N THR A 51 14.83 29.93 -3.24
CA THR A 51 14.31 30.42 -4.53
C THR A 51 12.82 30.10 -4.66
N GLU A 52 12.11 30.83 -5.52
CA GLU A 52 10.71 30.52 -5.86
C GLU A 52 10.56 29.25 -6.74
N GLU A 53 11.67 28.57 -7.05
CA GLU A 53 11.64 27.35 -7.85
C GLU A 53 11.16 26.16 -7.01
N ILE A 54 9.97 25.68 -7.35
CA ILE A 54 9.38 24.47 -6.78
C ILE A 54 9.89 23.26 -7.55
N LYS A 55 10.61 22.37 -6.87
CA LYS A 55 11.04 21.08 -7.40
C LYS A 55 10.14 19.97 -6.89
N LYS A 56 9.73 19.09 -7.80
CA LYS A 56 9.01 17.85 -7.46
C LYS A 56 10.01 16.75 -7.09
N VAL A 57 9.78 16.12 -5.95
CA VAL A 57 10.55 14.96 -5.46
C VAL A 57 9.59 13.79 -5.31
N LEU A 58 9.98 12.64 -5.86
CA LEU A 58 9.22 11.41 -5.76
C LEU A 58 9.87 10.50 -4.71
N TYR A 59 9.06 10.02 -3.78
CA TYR A 59 9.45 9.05 -2.77
C TYR A 59 8.76 7.74 -3.10
N TYR A 60 9.51 6.63 -3.05
CA TYR A 60 8.98 5.28 -3.27
C TYR A 60 9.25 4.45 -2.03
N GLY A 61 8.27 3.67 -1.61
CA GLY A 61 8.37 2.88 -0.40
C GLY A 61 7.42 1.70 -0.38
N VAL A 62 7.48 0.99 0.75
CA VAL A 62 6.65 -0.17 1.04
C VAL A 62 5.96 0.05 2.38
N ILE A 63 4.65 -0.18 2.42
CA ILE A 63 3.85 0.00 3.63
C ILE A 63 4.17 -1.11 4.63
N GLN A 64 4.62 -0.75 5.82
CA GLN A 64 4.87 -1.67 6.93
C GLN A 64 3.70 -1.73 7.89
N GLU A 65 3.12 -0.57 8.22
CA GLU A 65 2.00 -0.46 9.14
C GLU A 65 0.94 0.50 8.58
N ILE A 66 -0.32 0.18 8.81
CA ILE A 66 -1.44 1.08 8.54
C ILE A 66 -2.10 1.37 9.87
N LEU A 67 -2.17 2.66 10.22
CA LEU A 67 -2.71 3.12 11.49
C LEU A 67 -3.83 4.11 11.24
N VAL A 68 -4.82 4.13 12.13
CA VAL A 68 -5.88 5.14 12.14
C VAL A 68 -5.83 5.88 13.48
N MET A 69 -5.49 7.17 13.42
CA MET A 69 -5.51 8.05 14.58
C MET A 69 -6.93 8.59 14.80
N ASP A 70 -7.46 8.41 16.00
CA ASP A 70 -8.80 8.89 16.37
C ASP A 70 -8.70 10.20 17.17
N TYR A 71 -9.28 11.28 16.66
CA TYR A 71 -9.32 12.61 17.27
C TYR A 71 -10.70 12.95 17.85
N TYR A 72 -11.47 11.94 18.26
CA TYR A 72 -12.86 12.01 18.77
C TYR A 72 -13.90 12.45 17.74
N THR A 73 -13.57 13.44 16.91
CA THR A 73 -14.45 14.09 15.94
C THR A 73 -14.14 13.68 14.50
N PHE A 74 -12.94 13.18 14.25
CA PHE A 74 -12.52 12.67 12.95
C PHE A 74 -11.41 11.64 13.12
N ARG A 75 -11.21 10.83 12.09
CA ARG A 75 -10.14 9.82 12.03
C ARG A 75 -9.17 10.17 10.91
N VAL A 76 -7.88 9.97 11.17
CA VAL A 76 -6.81 10.22 10.21
C VAL A 76 -6.05 8.92 9.94
N PRO A 77 -6.25 8.30 8.77
CA PRO A 77 -5.45 7.15 8.36
C PRO A 77 -4.05 7.59 7.93
N ILE A 78 -3.04 6.92 8.48
CA ILE A 78 -1.62 7.12 8.16
C ILE A 78 -0.96 5.78 7.82
N PHE A 79 -0.02 5.82 6.89
CA PHE A 79 0.80 4.67 6.54
C PHE A 79 2.22 4.91 7.04
N LYS A 80 2.78 3.93 7.75
CA LYS A 80 4.21 3.86 8.03
C LYS A 80 4.87 3.11 6.89
N CYS A 81 5.84 3.75 6.27
CA CYS A 81 6.49 3.23 5.08
C CYS A 81 8.00 3.14 5.28
N ASP A 82 8.55 2.07 4.75
CA ASP A 82 9.97 1.92 4.54
C ASP A 82 10.30 2.54 3.17
N TRP A 83 10.99 3.68 3.21
CA TRP A 83 11.29 4.49 2.04
C TRP A 83 12.63 4.12 1.42
N ALA A 84 12.67 4.07 0.09
CA ALA A 84 13.89 3.97 -0.69
C ALA A 84 14.72 5.26 -0.59
N ASN A 85 16.03 5.11 -0.72
CA ASN A 85 16.93 6.24 -0.66
C ASN A 85 16.78 7.14 -1.89
N THR A 86 16.47 8.43 -1.70
CA THR A 86 16.23 9.34 -2.83
C THR A 86 17.51 9.78 -3.55
N SER A 87 18.68 9.67 -2.93
CA SER A 87 19.95 10.09 -3.54
C SER A 87 20.63 8.99 -4.36
N ASN A 88 20.51 7.73 -3.94
CA ASN A 88 21.17 6.60 -4.63
C ASN A 88 20.30 5.34 -4.81
N GLY A 89 19.07 5.35 -4.29
CA GLY A 89 18.14 4.22 -4.38
C GLY A 89 17.10 4.38 -5.49
N ILE A 90 17.21 5.40 -6.33
CA ILE A 90 16.32 5.65 -7.47
C ILE A 90 17.17 5.96 -8.69
N LYS A 91 16.94 5.27 -9.81
CA LYS A 91 17.55 5.57 -11.12
C LYS A 91 16.51 5.48 -12.22
N VAL A 92 16.82 6.06 -13.37
CA VAL A 92 16.06 5.86 -14.61
C VAL A 92 16.96 5.11 -15.58
N ASP A 93 16.47 4.01 -16.13
CA ASP A 93 17.20 3.17 -17.08
C ASP A 93 16.22 2.70 -18.17
N ASP A 94 16.61 2.87 -19.43
CA ASP A 94 15.78 2.58 -20.61
C ASP A 94 14.33 3.14 -20.52
N GLY A 95 14.17 4.33 -19.93
CA GLY A 95 12.86 4.97 -19.74
C GLY A 95 12.04 4.45 -18.56
N PHE A 96 12.51 3.42 -17.85
CA PHE A 96 11.88 2.88 -16.64
C PHE A 96 12.46 3.52 -15.39
N THR A 97 11.61 3.74 -14.37
CA THR A 97 12.09 4.10 -13.03
C THR A 97 12.42 2.82 -12.27
N LEU A 98 13.65 2.71 -11.76
CA LEU A 98 14.08 1.61 -10.91
C LEU A 98 14.35 2.11 -9.50
N VAL A 99 13.94 1.29 -8.53
CA VAL A 99 14.08 1.57 -7.11
C VAL A 99 14.81 0.43 -6.42
N ASN A 100 15.79 0.76 -5.58
CA ASN A 100 16.46 -0.20 -4.71
C ASN A 100 15.69 -0.33 -3.39
N LEU A 101 15.06 -1.49 -3.18
CA LEU A 101 14.26 -1.79 -1.98
C LEU A 101 15.03 -2.63 -0.93
N HIS A 102 16.32 -2.88 -1.13
CA HIS A 102 17.16 -3.57 -0.15
C HIS A 102 17.74 -2.63 0.91
N ARG A 103 17.91 -1.35 0.55
CA ARG A 103 18.41 -0.31 1.47
C ARG A 103 17.29 0.68 1.81
N LEU A 104 16.26 0.18 2.47
CA LEU A 104 15.19 1.01 3.00
C LEU A 104 15.60 1.66 4.33
N ASN A 105 14.85 2.68 4.74
CA ASN A 105 14.96 3.37 6.05
C ASN A 105 15.96 4.52 6.11
N GLN A 106 16.14 5.27 5.02
CA GLN A 106 16.82 6.57 5.08
C GLN A 106 16.07 7.57 5.99
N PHE A 107 14.74 7.47 6.04
CA PHE A 107 13.87 8.41 6.74
C PHE A 107 13.30 7.83 8.04
N GLN A 108 14.15 7.30 8.94
CA GLN A 108 13.68 6.69 10.21
C GLN A 108 12.84 7.64 11.07
N ASN A 109 13.11 8.94 10.99
CA ASN A 109 12.36 9.97 11.73
C ASN A 109 11.15 10.51 10.96
N ASP A 110 10.95 10.11 9.69
CA ASP A 110 9.89 10.61 8.82
C ASP A 110 9.35 9.49 7.92
N GLN A 111 8.79 8.46 8.57
CA GLN A 111 8.26 7.26 7.90
C GLN A 111 6.77 7.35 7.55
N PHE A 112 6.07 8.37 8.06
CA PHE A 112 4.61 8.41 8.01
C PHE A 112 4.09 9.31 6.90
N ILE A 113 3.10 8.82 6.17
CA ILE A 113 2.32 9.63 5.23
C ILE A 113 0.83 9.54 5.54
N LEU A 114 0.08 10.58 5.16
CA LEU A 114 -1.38 10.48 5.11
C LEU A 114 -1.78 9.48 4.04
N ALA A 115 -2.71 8.57 4.36
CA ALA A 115 -3.22 7.62 3.39
C ALA A 115 -3.85 8.31 2.16
N SER A 116 -4.42 9.51 2.35
CA SER A 116 -4.98 10.32 1.26
C SER A 116 -3.95 10.80 0.24
N HIS A 117 -2.68 10.89 0.62
CA HIS A 117 -1.58 11.31 -0.26
C HIS A 117 -0.84 10.11 -0.89
N ALA A 118 -1.11 8.89 -0.42
CA ALA A 118 -0.53 7.68 -0.96
C ALA A 118 -1.02 7.44 -2.40
N LYS A 119 -0.09 7.24 -3.32
CA LYS A 119 -0.38 6.75 -4.67
C LYS A 119 0.19 5.34 -4.81
N GLN A 120 -0.58 4.43 -5.42
CA GLN A 120 -0.19 3.01 -5.51
C GLN A 120 0.83 2.76 -6.63
N VAL A 121 1.84 1.93 -6.33
CA VAL A 121 2.82 1.39 -7.28
C VAL A 121 3.01 -0.09 -7.04
N PHE A 122 3.41 -0.81 -8.08
CA PHE A 122 3.84 -2.19 -8.04
C PHE A 122 5.32 -2.27 -8.36
N TYR A 123 6.00 -3.27 -7.81
CA TYR A 123 7.44 -3.46 -7.98
C TYR A 123 7.70 -4.79 -8.68
N SER A 124 8.29 -4.72 -9.87
CA SER A 124 8.73 -5.90 -10.62
C SER A 124 10.24 -6.00 -10.54
N ARG A 125 10.76 -7.15 -10.08
CA ARG A 125 12.20 -7.33 -9.90
C ARG A 125 12.87 -7.50 -11.27
N GLU A 126 13.97 -6.80 -11.50
CA GLU A 126 14.71 -6.84 -12.77
C GLU A 126 15.31 -8.24 -13.03
N SER A 127 15.87 -8.86 -11.99
CA SER A 127 16.38 -10.22 -11.99
C SER A 127 16.43 -10.80 -10.58
N GLU A 128 16.60 -12.11 -10.41
CA GLU A 128 16.67 -12.74 -9.08
C GLU A 128 17.86 -12.26 -8.24
N THR A 129 18.91 -11.76 -8.88
CA THR A 129 20.14 -11.28 -8.23
C THR A 129 20.21 -9.75 -8.13
N SER A 130 19.30 -9.02 -8.79
CA SER A 130 19.27 -7.57 -8.75
C SER A 130 18.55 -7.07 -7.49
N ASP A 131 19.11 -6.03 -6.89
CA ASP A 131 18.46 -5.28 -5.80
C ASP A 131 17.49 -4.21 -6.34
N TRP A 132 17.38 -4.09 -7.67
CA TRP A 132 16.58 -3.09 -8.35
C TRP A 132 15.22 -3.63 -8.79
N TYR A 133 14.20 -2.80 -8.58
CA TYR A 133 12.82 -3.08 -8.93
C TYR A 133 12.32 -2.00 -9.88
N VAL A 134 11.78 -2.42 -11.02
CA VAL A 134 11.03 -1.58 -11.93
C VAL A 134 9.73 -1.13 -11.26
N VAL A 135 9.46 0.16 -11.28
CA VAL A 135 8.24 0.75 -10.72
C VAL A 135 7.14 0.78 -11.77
N LEU A 136 6.01 0.15 -11.46
CA LEU A 136 4.79 0.19 -12.25
C LEU A 136 3.76 1.03 -11.51
N LYS A 137 3.47 2.23 -12.01
CA LYS A 137 2.43 3.08 -11.39
C LYS A 137 1.05 2.49 -11.66
N ALA A 138 0.22 2.44 -10.63
CA ALA A 138 -1.17 2.03 -10.83
C ALA A 138 -1.85 2.98 -11.84
N PRO A 139 -2.68 2.45 -12.74
CA PRO A 139 -3.43 3.28 -13.69
C PRO A 139 -4.25 4.37 -12.98
N PRO A 140 -4.69 5.43 -13.67
CA PRO A 140 -5.69 6.32 -13.12
C PRO A 140 -6.97 5.55 -12.75
N LYS A 141 -7.75 6.07 -11.78
CA LYS A 141 -9.08 5.52 -11.47
C LYS A 141 -9.96 5.54 -12.71
N GLY A 142 -10.80 4.52 -12.89
CA GLY A 142 -11.71 4.41 -14.04
C GLY A 142 -11.10 3.71 -15.27
N PHE A 143 -9.82 3.32 -15.24
CA PHE A 143 -9.24 2.53 -16.33
C PHE A 143 -9.87 1.13 -16.46
N HIS A 144 -10.40 0.58 -15.36
CA HIS A 144 -11.04 -0.74 -15.30
C HIS A 144 -12.56 -0.73 -15.53
N ASP A 145 -13.20 0.44 -15.69
CA ASP A 145 -14.65 0.53 -15.99
C ASP A 145 -15.03 0.00 -17.39
N LEU A 146 -14.04 -0.48 -18.17
CA LEU A 146 -14.24 -1.12 -19.47
C LEU A 146 -14.36 -2.66 -19.39
N GLY A 147 -14.32 -3.25 -18.19
CA GLY A 147 -14.53 -4.68 -18.01
C GLY A 147 -15.18 -4.95 -16.66
N LYS A 148 -16.52 -5.07 -16.65
CA LYS A 148 -17.28 -5.54 -15.50
C LYS A 148 -16.70 -6.88 -15.02
N PHE A 149 -15.95 -6.86 -13.92
CA PHE A 149 -15.90 -8.00 -13.00
C PHE A 149 -16.91 -7.69 -11.90
N ASP A 150 -17.88 -8.58 -11.77
CA ASP A 150 -18.96 -8.52 -10.80
C ASP A 150 -18.34 -8.81 -9.41
N GLU A 151 -17.87 -7.76 -8.71
CA GLU A 151 -17.36 -7.82 -7.32
C GLU A 151 -18.48 -7.54 -6.28
N ASP A 152 -19.75 -7.68 -6.67
CA ASP A 152 -20.91 -7.35 -5.81
C ASP A 152 -21.23 -8.38 -4.71
N ALA A 153 -20.34 -9.34 -4.41
CA ALA A 153 -20.61 -10.37 -3.39
C ALA A 153 -19.88 -10.18 -2.04
N TYR A 154 -18.94 -9.23 -1.91
CA TYR A 154 -18.28 -9.03 -0.62
C TYR A 154 -17.78 -7.58 -0.49
N MET A 155 -18.55 -6.74 0.21
CA MET A 155 -18.09 -5.81 1.23
C MET A 155 -19.23 -4.82 1.56
N SER A 156 -20.05 -5.21 2.53
CA SER A 156 -20.96 -4.30 3.22
C SER A 156 -20.16 -3.15 3.85
N TYR A 157 -20.53 -1.90 3.54
CA TYR A 157 -19.95 -0.71 4.14
C TYR A 157 -20.37 -0.59 5.61
N ALA A 158 -19.63 -1.25 6.50
CA ALA A 158 -19.60 -0.94 7.92
C ALA A 158 -18.16 -1.12 8.44
N PRO A 159 -17.68 -0.29 9.39
CA PRO A 159 -16.39 -0.52 10.03
C PRO A 159 -16.43 -1.89 10.73
N LEU A 160 -15.67 -2.86 10.23
CA LEU A 160 -15.56 -4.16 10.89
C LEU A 160 -14.72 -4.01 12.16
N ASP A 161 -15.35 -4.34 13.28
CA ASP A 161 -14.73 -4.44 14.60
C ASP A 161 -14.03 -5.81 14.71
N VAL A 162 -12.70 -5.80 14.65
CA VAL A 162 -11.86 -7.01 14.43
C VAL A 162 -11.80 -7.91 15.67
N TYR A 163 -12.27 -7.47 16.84
CA TYR A 163 -12.36 -8.31 18.04
C TYR A 163 -13.38 -9.45 17.95
N LYS A 164 -14.20 -9.51 16.89
CA LYS A 164 -15.23 -10.56 16.70
C LYS A 164 -14.81 -11.73 15.80
N LEU A 165 -13.58 -11.74 15.28
CA LEU A 165 -13.11 -12.82 14.40
C LEU A 165 -12.42 -13.98 15.11
N ASP A 166 -12.22 -13.91 16.44
CA ASP A 166 -11.43 -14.91 17.18
C ASP A 166 -12.23 -16.16 17.60
N ASP A 167 -13.53 -16.23 17.29
CA ASP A 167 -14.42 -17.34 17.70
C ASP A 167 -14.80 -18.33 16.57
N CYS A 168 -14.06 -18.35 15.46
CA CYS A 168 -14.32 -19.30 14.38
C CYS A 168 -13.13 -20.25 14.15
N VAL A 169 -12.66 -20.89 15.24
CA VAL A 169 -11.92 -22.16 15.13
C VAL A 169 -12.95 -23.27 15.23
N GLY A 170 -13.36 -23.78 14.07
CA GLY A 170 -14.15 -25.01 13.93
C GLY A 170 -13.56 -25.81 12.78
N ASP A 171 -12.88 -26.91 13.13
CA ASP A 171 -12.43 -27.98 12.23
C ASP A 171 -13.59 -28.44 11.34
N GLU A 172 -13.45 -28.35 10.00
CA GLU A 172 -14.07 -29.32 9.09
C GLU A 172 -13.12 -29.59 7.91
N ASP A 173 -12.61 -30.82 7.88
CA ASP A 173 -11.86 -31.48 6.82
C ASP A 173 -12.81 -31.80 5.66
N GLU A 174 -12.63 -31.17 4.50
CA GLU A 174 -13.28 -31.61 3.27
C GLU A 174 -12.30 -31.57 2.09
N GLY A 175 -11.82 -32.76 1.74
CA GLY A 175 -11.00 -33.02 0.57
C GLY A 175 -11.79 -32.87 -0.73
N TYR A 176 -11.25 -32.09 -1.67
CA TYR A 176 -11.73 -32.05 -3.05
C TYR A 176 -10.74 -32.76 -3.99
N VAL A 177 -11.18 -33.94 -4.43
CA VAL A 177 -10.60 -34.77 -5.48
C VAL A 177 -10.62 -34.01 -6.81
N ARG A 178 -9.49 -33.97 -7.51
CA ARG A 178 -9.43 -33.49 -8.91
C ARG A 178 -10.08 -34.53 -9.81
N ALA A 179 -11.27 -34.22 -10.33
CA ALA A 179 -11.79 -34.89 -11.52
C ALA A 179 -11.19 -34.22 -12.77
N ASP A 180 -11.02 -35.03 -13.82
CA ASP A 180 -10.67 -34.64 -15.19
C ASP A 180 -9.18 -34.72 -15.56
N CYS A 181 -8.66 -35.95 -15.60
CA CYS A 181 -7.62 -36.34 -16.54
C CYS A 181 -8.31 -36.91 -17.80
N GLU A 182 -8.38 -36.16 -18.89
CA GLU A 182 -8.66 -36.73 -20.20
C GLU A 182 -7.39 -37.39 -20.76
N ALA A 183 -7.48 -38.69 -21.02
CA ALA A 183 -6.46 -39.45 -21.74
C ALA A 183 -6.58 -39.18 -23.24
N ILE A 184 -5.46 -38.90 -23.90
CA ILE A 184 -5.36 -38.84 -25.36
C ILE A 184 -5.09 -40.26 -25.88
N PRO A 185 -5.93 -40.85 -26.75
CA PRO A 185 -5.53 -41.94 -27.65
C PRO A 185 -4.87 -41.30 -28.89
N VAL A 186 -3.80 -41.79 -29.50
CA VAL A 186 -3.33 -43.17 -29.77
C VAL A 186 -1.81 -43.17 -29.75
#